data_AF-A0A8J5CH20-F1
#
_entry.id   AF-A0A8J5CH20-F1
#
_cell.length_a   1.000
_cell.length_b   1.000
_cell.length_c   1.000
_cell.angle_alpha   90.00
_cell.angle_beta   90.00
_cell.angle_gamma   90.00
#
_symmetry.space_group_name_H-M   'P 1'
#
loop_
_entity.id
_entity.type
_entity.pdbx_description
1 polymer ?
#
loop_
_entity_poly.entity_id
_entity_poly.type
_entity_poly.pdbx_seq_one_letter_code
_entity_poly.pdbx_strand_id
1 'polypeptide(L)'
;MFYCCNDNRCFNITFSGCKAEVVGKPETAFFHSALQDLGCPPAEAVMIGDDVQDDVCGSMKAGLAGILVKTGKYRPGDENQVELRPSHTAEDFPQAIDFIINNWLQSQ
;
A
#
# COMPACT_ATOMS: atom_id res chain seq x y z
N MET A 1 4.87 2.12 1.59
CA MET A 1 5.08 1.54 2.94
C MET A 1 4.05 0.44 3.11
N PHE A 2 4.44 -0.75 3.55
CA PHE A 2 3.50 -1.85 3.80
C PHE A 2 3.15 -1.89 5.28
N TYR A 3 1.90 -2.23 5.58
CA TYR A 3 1.39 -2.57 6.90
C TYR A 3 0.79 -3.97 6.82
N CYS A 4 1.33 -4.93 7.57
CA CYS A 4 0.62 -6.19 7.84
C CYS A 4 -0.23 -6.00 9.09
N CYS A 5 -1.49 -6.41 9.05
CA CYS A 5 -2.43 -6.31 10.15
C CYS A 5 -2.88 -7.71 10.56
N ASN A 6 -1.98 -8.48 11.19
CA ASN A 6 -2.33 -9.70 11.90
C ASN A 6 -1.73 -9.66 13.33
N ASP A 7 -2.46 -10.16 14.33
CA ASP A 7 -2.10 -10.12 15.75
C ASP A 7 -1.73 -8.72 16.31
N ASN A 8 -2.40 -7.65 15.87
CA ASN A 8 -2.16 -6.28 16.39
C ASN A 8 -0.74 -5.73 16.16
N ARG A 9 0.03 -6.28 15.22
CA ARG A 9 1.42 -5.86 14.93
C ARG A 9 1.54 -5.22 13.56
N CYS A 10 1.88 -3.94 13.52
CA CYS A 10 2.20 -3.23 12.27
C CYS A 10 3.73 -3.26 12.04
N PHE A 11 4.17 -3.90 10.96
CA PHE A 11 5.58 -3.86 10.53
C PHE A 11 5.74 -2.84 9.40
N ASN A 12 6.67 -1.89 9.55
CA ASN A 12 6.98 -0.90 8.52
C ASN A 12 8.06 -1.46 7.56
N ILE A 13 7.70 -1.59 6.27
CA ILE A 13 8.68 -1.80 5.20
C ILE A 13 8.74 -0.55 4.31
N THR A 14 9.90 0.10 4.30
CA THR A 14 10.21 1.25 3.45
C THR A 14 11.06 0.83 2.26
N PHE A 15 10.62 1.17 1.04
CA PHE A 15 11.37 0.93 -0.19
C PHE A 15 11.93 2.27 -0.67
N SER A 16 13.23 2.50 -0.46
CA SER A 16 13.93 3.63 -1.08
C SER A 16 14.31 3.22 -2.51
N GLY A 17 14.05 4.12 -3.48
CA GLY A 17 14.09 3.84 -4.92
C GLY A 17 15.46 3.50 -5.52
N CYS A 18 16.01 2.35 -5.15
CA CYS A 18 17.15 1.74 -5.84
C CYS A 18 16.64 1.01 -7.08
N LYS A 19 17.20 1.30 -8.26
CA LYS A 19 16.89 0.60 -9.52
C LYS A 19 16.96 -0.92 -9.31
N ALA A 20 15.82 -1.60 -9.43
CA ALA A 20 15.73 -3.05 -9.43
C ALA A 20 15.68 -3.54 -10.89
N GLU A 21 16.58 -4.44 -11.27
CA GLU A 21 16.47 -5.19 -12.52
C GLU A 21 15.21 -6.06 -12.46
N VAL A 22 14.19 -5.70 -13.27
CA VAL A 22 13.06 -6.56 -13.70
C VAL A 22 12.16 -7.15 -12.58
N VAL A 23 12.23 -6.65 -11.34
CA VAL A 23 11.30 -6.98 -10.23
C VAL A 23 11.00 -5.74 -9.41
N GLY A 24 10.36 -4.75 -10.05
CA GLY A 24 9.86 -3.55 -9.40
C GLY A 24 8.33 -3.51 -9.40
N LYS A 25 7.76 -2.60 -8.62
CA LYS A 25 6.35 -2.20 -8.79
C LYS A 25 6.12 -1.79 -10.25
N PRO A 26 4.97 -2.10 -10.86
CA PRO A 26 3.73 -2.61 -10.25
C PRO A 26 3.60 -4.15 -10.25
N GLU A 27 4.67 -4.91 -10.47
CA GLU A 27 4.57 -6.37 -10.60
C GLU A 27 4.09 -7.05 -9.31
N THR A 28 3.06 -7.90 -9.41
CA THR A 28 2.43 -8.55 -8.25
C THR A 28 3.41 -9.41 -7.45
N ALA A 29 4.37 -10.03 -8.13
CA ALA A 29 5.45 -10.82 -7.52
C ALA A 29 6.28 -10.01 -6.52
N PHE A 30 6.45 -8.70 -6.75
CA PHE A 30 7.17 -7.81 -5.82
C PHE A 30 6.43 -7.69 -4.47
N PHE A 31 5.11 -7.48 -4.53
CA PHE A 31 4.27 -7.36 -3.34
C PHE A 31 4.18 -8.70 -2.59
N HIS A 32 4.01 -9.81 -3.31
CA HIS A 32 3.97 -11.14 -2.68
C HIS A 32 5.30 -11.53 -2.02
N SER A 33 6.44 -11.23 -2.62
CA SER A 33 7.75 -11.50 -2.01
C SER A 33 7.91 -10.77 -0.68
N ALA A 34 7.53 -9.49 -0.63
CA ALA A 34 7.59 -8.70 0.60
C ALA A 34 6.67 -9.23 1.71
N LEU A 35 5.50 -9.76 1.33
CA LEU A 35 4.55 -10.36 2.27
C LEU A 35 4.95 -11.75 2.74
N GLN A 36 5.61 -12.53 1.88
CA GLN A 36 6.11 -13.87 2.20
C GLN A 36 7.15 -13.81 3.33
N ASP A 37 8.07 -12.84 3.28
CA ASP A 37 9.07 -12.62 4.33
C ASP A 37 8.43 -12.28 5.69
N LEU A 38 7.24 -11.67 5.68
CA LEU A 38 6.46 -11.33 6.86
C LEU A 38 5.50 -12.44 7.31
N GLY A 39 5.30 -13.49 6.50
CA GLY A 39 4.25 -14.48 6.73
C GLY A 39 2.84 -13.90 6.69
N CYS A 40 2.63 -12.79 5.97
CA CYS A 40 1.38 -12.04 5.96
C CYS A 40 0.54 -12.37 4.72
N PRO A 41 -0.72 -12.80 4.85
CA PRO A 41 -1.62 -12.92 3.71
C PRO A 41 -1.87 -11.56 3.03
N PRO A 42 -1.96 -11.50 1.69
CA PRO A 42 -2.26 -10.24 0.98
C PRO A 42 -3.53 -9.54 1.46
N ALA A 43 -4.57 -10.31 1.79
CA ALA A 43 -5.83 -9.78 2.31
C ALA A 43 -5.71 -9.07 3.67
N GLU A 44 -4.64 -9.34 4.42
CA GLU A 44 -4.34 -8.72 5.72
C GLU A 44 -3.29 -7.62 5.62
N ALA A 45 -2.93 -7.22 4.40
CA ALA A 45 -1.90 -6.23 4.15
C ALA A 45 -2.42 -4.98 3.43
N VAL A 46 -1.87 -3.84 3.83
CA VAL A 46 -2.18 -2.51 3.27
C VAL A 46 -0.92 -1.88 2.73
N MET A 47 -0.98 -1.43 1.48
CA MET A 47 0.06 -0.60 0.88
C MET A 47 -0.32 0.87 1.00
N ILE A 48 0.54 1.69 1.61
CA ILE A 48 0.42 3.15 1.62
C ILE A 48 1.47 3.73 0.67
N GLY A 49 1.06 4.49 -0.32
CA GLY A 49 1.97 5.06 -1.31
C GLY A 49 1.50 6.39 -1.88
N ASP A 50 2.41 7.14 -2.47
CA ASP A 50 2.15 8.41 -3.15
C ASP A 50 1.96 8.27 -4.67
N ASP A 51 2.25 7.08 -5.22
CA ASP A 51 2.09 6.76 -6.62
C ASP A 51 0.83 5.90 -6.86
N VAL A 52 -0.19 6.48 -7.51
CA VAL A 52 -1.46 5.78 -7.73
C VAL A 52 -1.31 4.53 -8.59
N GLN A 53 -0.36 4.51 -9.54
CA GLN A 53 -0.18 3.39 -10.45
C GLN A 53 0.73 2.33 -9.85
N ASP A 54 1.93 2.73 -9.45
CA ASP A 54 2.96 1.79 -9.02
C ASP A 54 2.67 1.24 -7.62
N ASP A 55 2.25 2.08 -6.68
CA ASP A 55 2.00 1.65 -5.30
C ASP A 55 0.59 1.10 -5.14
N VAL A 56 -0.41 1.92 -5.44
CA VAL A 56 -1.81 1.62 -5.09
C VAL A 56 -2.40 0.60 -6.05
N CYS A 57 -2.41 0.86 -7.35
CA CYS A 57 -2.93 -0.10 -8.32
C CYS A 57 -2.11 -1.39 -8.36
N GLY A 58 -0.77 -1.29 -8.28
CA GLY A 58 0.13 -2.45 -8.22
C GLY A 58 -0.20 -3.37 -7.04
N SER A 59 -0.33 -2.81 -5.84
CA SER A 59 -0.67 -3.59 -4.63
C SER A 59 -2.07 -4.18 -4.68
N MET A 60 -3.06 -3.43 -5.19
CA MET A 60 -4.43 -3.90 -5.32
C MET A 60 -4.56 -5.07 -6.30
N LYS A 61 -3.79 -5.06 -7.39
CA LYS A 61 -3.70 -6.21 -8.31
C LYS A 61 -3.06 -7.44 -7.65
N ALA A 62 -2.21 -7.24 -6.65
CA ALA A 62 -1.62 -8.31 -5.84
C ALA A 62 -2.51 -8.77 -4.67
N GLY A 63 -3.72 -8.21 -4.53
CA GLY A 63 -4.69 -8.61 -3.50
C GLY A 63 -4.52 -7.92 -2.15
N LEU A 64 -3.67 -6.90 -2.05
CA LEU A 64 -3.60 -5.99 -0.91
C LEU A 64 -4.66 -4.89 -1.06
N ALA A 65 -5.00 -4.15 -0.01
CA ALA A 65 -5.60 -2.84 -0.25
C ALA A 65 -4.52 -1.77 -0.42
N GLY A 66 -4.89 -0.69 -1.10
CA GLY A 66 -4.03 0.45 -1.35
C GLY A 66 -4.62 1.73 -0.78
N ILE A 67 -3.82 2.46 -0.01
CA ILE A 67 -4.10 3.82 0.47
C ILE A 67 -3.17 4.78 -0.27
N LEU A 68 -3.78 5.76 -0.95
CA LEU A 68 -3.05 6.84 -1.62
C LEU A 68 -2.82 7.99 -0.64
N VAL A 69 -1.58 8.44 -0.49
CA VAL A 69 -1.28 9.66 0.26
C VAL A 69 -1.00 10.82 -0.70
N LYS A 70 -1.49 12.02 -0.37
CA LYS A 70 -1.34 13.22 -1.20
C LYS A 70 0.01 13.93 -1.01
N THR A 71 1.04 13.19 -0.62
CA THR A 71 2.41 13.70 -0.49
C THR A 71 3.27 13.23 -1.67
N GLY A 72 4.48 13.77 -1.84
CA GLY A 72 5.43 13.23 -2.83
C GLY A 72 5.02 13.38 -4.30
N LYS A 73 4.90 12.24 -5.00
CA LYS A 73 4.62 12.14 -6.44
C LYS A 73 3.18 12.49 -6.81
N TYR A 74 2.23 12.33 -5.89
CA TYR A 74 0.81 12.55 -6.11
C TYR A 74 0.51 13.89 -6.79
N ARG A 75 -0.47 13.89 -7.69
CA ARG A 75 -1.09 15.08 -8.27
C ARG A 75 -2.60 15.07 -8.03
N PRO A 76 -3.23 16.23 -7.79
CA PRO A 76 -4.67 16.31 -7.61
C PRO A 76 -5.45 15.63 -8.73
N GLY A 77 -6.26 14.62 -8.38
CA GLY A 77 -7.09 13.88 -9.32
C GLY A 77 -6.48 12.58 -9.82
N ASP A 78 -5.25 12.22 -9.43
CA ASP A 78 -4.63 10.93 -9.74
C ASP A 78 -5.51 9.75 -9.32
N GLU A 79 -6.21 9.87 -8.20
CA GLU A 79 -7.16 8.86 -7.70
C GLU A 79 -8.33 8.58 -8.67
N ASN A 80 -8.59 9.52 -9.59
CA ASN A 80 -9.65 9.40 -10.60
C ASN A 80 -9.12 8.96 -11.96
N GLN A 81 -7.79 8.88 -12.14
CA GLN A 81 -7.15 8.50 -13.40
C GLN A 81 -6.92 7.00 -13.54
N VAL A 82 -7.35 6.21 -12.56
CA VAL A 82 -7.18 4.75 -12.51
C VAL A 82 -8.52 4.03 -12.42
N GLU A 83 -8.60 2.86 -13.06
CA GLU A 83 -9.79 2.00 -12.98
C GLU A 83 -9.97 1.41 -11.57
N LEU A 84 -8.86 0.98 -10.95
CA LEU A 84 -8.83 0.50 -9.57
C LEU A 84 -8.62 1.67 -8.64
N ARG A 85 -9.72 2.20 -8.09
CA ARG A 85 -9.66 3.31 -7.15
C ARG A 85 -8.98 2.89 -5.85
N PRO A 86 -8.15 3.77 -5.23
CA PRO A 86 -7.61 3.54 -3.90
C PRO A 86 -8.72 3.19 -2.90
N SER A 87 -8.44 2.27 -1.98
CA SER A 87 -9.37 1.91 -0.90
C SER A 87 -9.58 3.07 0.06
N HIS A 88 -8.57 3.94 0.21
CA HIS A 88 -8.68 5.20 0.92
C HIS A 88 -7.69 6.21 0.34
N THR A 89 -7.96 7.51 0.50
CA THR A 89 -7.00 8.57 0.20
C THR A 89 -6.82 9.44 1.44
N ALA A 90 -5.57 9.66 1.85
CA ALA A 90 -5.21 10.44 3.01
C ALA A 90 -4.30 11.62 2.61
N GLU A 91 -4.27 12.69 3.41
CA GLU A 91 -3.41 13.84 3.09
C GLU A 91 -1.93 13.50 3.26
N ASP A 92 -1.58 12.66 4.24
CA ASP A 92 -0.21 12.25 4.55
C ASP A 92 -0.15 10.84 5.19
N PHE A 93 1.07 10.37 5.49
CA PHE A 93 1.29 9.09 6.15
C PHE A 93 0.65 8.99 7.55
N PRO A 94 0.79 9.97 8.46
CA PRO A 94 0.11 9.94 9.75
C PRO A 94 -1.39 9.71 9.63
N GLN A 95 -2.09 10.44 8.75
CA GLN A 95 -3.53 10.25 8.57
C GLN A 95 -3.88 8.88 7.99
N ALA A 96 -3.04 8.34 7.10
CA ALA A 96 -3.22 6.99 6.59
C ALA A 96 -3.08 5.93 7.70
N ILE A 97 -2.13 6.11 8.62
CA ILE A 97 -1.94 5.22 9.77
C ILE A 97 -3.14 5.32 10.72
N ASP A 98 -3.58 6.54 11.04
CA ASP A 98 -4.75 6.77 11.88
C ASP A 98 -6.01 6.11 11.29
N PHE A 99 -6.17 6.16 9.96
CA PHE A 99 -7.24 5.46 9.28
C PHE A 99 -7.18 3.94 9.49
N ILE A 100 -6.00 3.33 9.31
CA ILE A 100 -5.80 1.88 9.49
C ILE A 100 -6.12 1.48 10.94
N ILE A 101 -5.58 2.22 11.92
CA ILE A 101 -5.77 1.91 13.35
C ILE A 101 -7.24 2.00 13.74
N ASN A 102 -7.93 3.07 13.30
CA ASN A 102 -9.28 3.35 13.78
C ASN A 102 -10.37 2.58 13.02
N ASN A 103 -10.16 2.24 11.76
CA ASN A 103 -11.23 1.67 10.91
C ASN A 103 -10.94 0.24 10.48
N TRP A 104 -9.68 -0.09 10.19
CA TRP A 104 -9.33 -1.39 9.65
C TRP A 104 -9.17 -2.44 10.74
N LEU A 105 -8.39 -2.15 11.79
CA LEU A 105 -8.16 -3.09 12.90
C LEU A 105 -9.44 -3.43 13.69
N GLN A 106 -10.49 -2.60 13.60
CA GLN A 106 -11.76 -2.84 14.29
C GLN A 106 -12.77 -3.65 13.46
N SER A 107 -12.49 -3.89 12.17
CA SER A 107 -13.41 -4.54 11.23
C SER A 107 -13.02 -6.00 10.89
N GLN A 108 -12.04 -6.55 11.59
CA GLN A 108 -11.60 -7.95 11.53
C GLN A 108 -11.97 -8.66 12.84
#